data_AF-A0ABD2WG78-F1
#
_entry.id   AF-A0ABD2WG78-F1
#
_cell.length_a   1.000
_cell.length_b   1.000
_cell.length_c   1.000
_cell.angle_alpha   90.00
_cell.angle_beta   90.00
_cell.angle_gamma   90.00
#
_symmetry.space_group_name_H-M   'P 1'
#
loop_
_entity.id
_entity.type
_entity.pdbx_description
1 polymer ?
#
loop_
_entity_poly.entity_id
_entity_poly.type
_entity_poly.pdbx_seq_one_letter_code
_entity_poly.pdbx_strand_id
1 'polypeptide(L)'
;MLFRISDEKNQLVSLNTLTKSGQTPLHIALSRDTLDKDLVQLLLKEGVDPRQFNAEGLTPLHIFCKKYDDVDLAMLLLDLNNEKHQLAQVDVQDNLGNAPLHLALEHRHRNVAEFLLRNGADPNLANAKGFTPLHKICKYWPDGYEPAEMLFRISAEKNQLVSLNALTKSGQTPLHIALSQETLGKNLVLLLLANGADPNFANAKGLTPLHIICQRREYADFVELFFKIFDDIRQTVRVDTRDKLDQTPLHLAVLHDNESATEVLLRRGANPNLTKAGGLATLHIICQNENREDLAKLFFKICKKVNRVVRVDAKDKQGRTPLQMAVANFMPDMVDVLLDNGADLSGLVLADMREFGPKFEKQLERWSSLAVSFASGALAMVEHLERRGYQLDRRDALMIMKLFAKYQLFAKSLNFQKSWYDDEKFVSKAKDIKIIQSISLYDLIQLQPREAARQLTYQDYFNFARSEKLGKLGKLNKISRTRFVRPCVAHLCEKLSRKFFLRCAIDSFMDLTHYRLPILCSDMTIEQLTNKDLWHICLAREKESKL
;
A
#
# COMPACT_ATOMS: atom_id res chain seq x y z
N MET A 1 44.90 -4.31 -49.56
CA MET A 1 44.95 -2.84 -49.55
C MET A 1 44.90 -2.43 -48.08
N LEU A 2 46.00 -1.90 -47.53
CA LEU A 2 46.17 -1.59 -46.09
C LEU A 2 46.10 -0.07 -45.92
N PHE A 3 44.94 0.48 -45.56
CA PHE A 3 44.85 1.88 -45.13
C PHE A 3 45.09 2.00 -43.62
N ARG A 4 45.74 3.12 -43.28
CA ARG A 4 46.64 3.29 -42.13
C ARG A 4 45.99 4.23 -41.12
N ILE A 5 45.73 3.75 -39.91
CA ILE A 5 45.50 4.62 -38.75
C ILE A 5 46.80 4.56 -37.93
N SER A 6 47.48 5.69 -37.80
CA SER A 6 48.64 5.86 -36.91
C SER A 6 48.16 5.91 -35.47
N ASP A 7 48.69 5.04 -34.60
CA ASP A 7 48.57 5.25 -33.15
C ASP A 7 49.38 6.49 -32.71
N GLU A 8 49.35 6.84 -31.42
CA GLU A 8 50.15 7.95 -30.86
C GLU A 8 51.67 7.80 -31.09
N LYS A 9 52.13 6.63 -31.55
CA LYS A 9 53.52 6.28 -31.87
C LYS A 9 53.77 6.13 -33.37
N ASN A 10 52.81 6.51 -34.22
CA ASN A 10 52.91 6.47 -35.68
C ASN A 10 53.12 5.05 -36.27
N GLN A 11 52.68 4.01 -35.56
CA GLN A 11 52.76 2.62 -36.03
C GLN A 11 51.55 2.25 -36.88
N LEU A 12 51.78 1.39 -37.89
CA LEU A 12 50.76 0.90 -38.82
C LEU A 12 49.90 -0.17 -38.13
N VAL A 13 48.66 0.18 -37.78
CA VAL A 13 47.72 -0.73 -37.11
C VAL A 13 46.74 -1.32 -38.13
N SER A 14 46.52 -2.65 -38.10
CA SER A 14 45.50 -3.32 -38.92
C SER A 14 44.10 -2.82 -38.57
N LEU A 15 43.23 -2.62 -39.55
CA LEU A 15 41.83 -2.18 -39.35
C LEU A 15 41.00 -3.16 -38.50
N ASN A 16 41.45 -4.41 -38.36
CA ASN A 16 40.84 -5.42 -37.49
C ASN A 16 41.61 -5.63 -36.17
N THR A 17 42.57 -4.75 -35.84
CA THR A 17 43.28 -4.84 -34.57
C THR A 17 42.30 -4.56 -33.43
N LEU A 18 42.26 -5.50 -32.49
CA LEU A 18 41.37 -5.41 -31.34
C LEU A 18 42.08 -4.71 -30.18
N THR A 19 41.36 -3.84 -29.47
CA THR A 19 41.82 -3.34 -28.17
C THR A 19 41.94 -4.49 -27.15
N LYS A 20 42.49 -4.20 -25.97
CA LYS A 20 42.46 -5.15 -24.83
C LYS A 20 41.04 -5.56 -24.42
N SER A 21 40.05 -4.72 -24.70
CA SER A 21 38.62 -5.00 -24.48
C SER A 21 37.94 -5.67 -25.68
N GLY A 22 38.69 -6.12 -26.69
CA GLY A 22 38.15 -6.77 -27.88
C GLY A 22 37.45 -5.82 -28.85
N GLN A 23 37.57 -4.49 -28.69
CA GLN A 23 36.89 -3.53 -29.55
C GLN A 23 37.62 -3.36 -30.89
N THR A 24 36.86 -3.38 -31.99
CA THR A 24 37.34 -2.93 -33.31
C THR A 24 37.30 -1.40 -33.40
N PRO A 25 37.99 -0.77 -34.37
CA PRO A 25 37.86 0.66 -34.64
C PRO A 25 36.40 1.11 -34.85
N LEU A 26 35.56 0.25 -35.42
CA LEU A 26 34.14 0.52 -35.61
C LEU A 26 33.37 0.59 -34.27
N HIS A 27 33.69 -0.27 -33.30
CA HIS A 27 33.13 -0.14 -31.94
C HIS A 27 33.53 1.18 -31.31
N ILE A 28 34.79 1.59 -31.46
CA ILE A 28 35.30 2.84 -30.88
C ILE A 28 34.58 4.03 -31.51
N ALA A 29 34.47 4.07 -32.85
CA ALA A 29 33.79 5.13 -33.57
C ALA A 29 32.33 5.29 -33.13
N LEU A 30 31.59 4.18 -32.97
CA LEU A 30 30.20 4.18 -32.50
C LEU A 30 30.06 4.43 -30.99
N SER A 31 31.15 4.27 -30.22
CA SER A 31 31.14 4.51 -28.77
C SER A 31 31.41 5.97 -28.39
N ARG A 32 31.73 6.84 -29.35
CA ARG A 32 31.96 8.28 -29.12
C ARG A 32 30.68 9.00 -28.71
N ASP A 33 30.83 10.16 -28.08
CA ASP A 33 29.68 11.01 -27.70
C ASP A 33 29.11 11.74 -28.92
N THR A 34 29.99 12.18 -29.82
CA THR A 34 29.62 12.71 -31.13
C THR A 34 29.85 11.66 -32.21
N LEU A 35 28.81 11.36 -32.97
CA LEU A 35 28.87 10.41 -34.08
C LEU A 35 29.55 11.05 -35.29
N ASP A 36 30.69 10.48 -35.66
CA ASP A 36 31.39 10.81 -36.91
C ASP A 36 30.93 9.84 -38.01
N LYS A 37 29.88 10.24 -38.74
CA LYS A 37 29.27 9.42 -39.80
C LYS A 37 30.26 9.11 -40.92
N ASP A 38 31.12 10.06 -41.27
CA ASP A 38 32.10 9.90 -42.35
C ASP A 38 33.16 8.87 -41.96
N LEU A 39 33.63 8.91 -40.71
CA LEU A 39 34.55 7.89 -40.19
C LEU A 39 33.89 6.51 -40.16
N VAL A 40 32.64 6.40 -39.71
CA VAL A 40 31.92 5.11 -39.69
C VAL A 40 31.75 4.57 -41.11
N GLN A 41 31.32 5.41 -42.06
CA GLN A 41 31.20 5.03 -43.48
C GLN A 41 32.54 4.62 -44.10
N LEU A 42 33.62 5.33 -43.77
CA LEU A 42 34.96 5.00 -44.24
C LEU A 42 35.40 3.63 -43.71
N LEU A 43 35.29 3.40 -42.40
CA LEU A 43 35.66 2.12 -41.78
C LEU A 43 34.88 0.95 -42.39
N LEU A 44 33.60 1.18 -42.68
CA LEU A 44 32.71 0.22 -43.31
C LEU A 44 33.07 -0.06 -44.78
N LYS A 45 33.35 0.97 -45.58
CA LYS A 45 33.83 0.84 -46.98
C LYS A 45 35.16 0.11 -47.06
N GLU A 46 36.04 0.31 -46.08
CA GLU A 46 37.34 -0.35 -45.99
C GLU A 46 37.26 -1.80 -45.47
N GLY A 47 36.06 -2.32 -45.20
CA GLY A 47 35.83 -3.74 -44.92
C GLY A 47 36.10 -4.18 -43.48
N VAL A 48 35.99 -3.28 -42.49
CA VAL A 48 35.99 -3.66 -41.07
C VAL A 48 34.80 -4.58 -40.79
N ASP A 49 35.02 -5.76 -40.21
CA ASP A 49 33.95 -6.75 -39.95
C ASP A 49 32.95 -6.20 -38.91
N PRO A 50 31.68 -5.93 -39.29
CA PRO A 50 30.67 -5.40 -38.38
C PRO A 50 30.07 -6.45 -37.44
N ARG A 51 30.58 -7.69 -37.45
CA ARG A 51 30.07 -8.82 -36.64
C ARG A 51 30.96 -9.17 -35.46
N GLN A 52 32.14 -8.57 -35.38
CA GLN A 52 33.08 -8.87 -34.31
C GLN A 52 32.50 -8.51 -32.95
N PHE A 53 32.71 -9.38 -31.97
CA PHE A 53 32.31 -9.15 -30.59
C PHE A 53 33.43 -8.47 -29.81
N ASN A 54 33.05 -7.52 -28.94
CA ASN A 54 33.91 -7.02 -27.87
C ASN A 54 33.83 -7.92 -26.61
N ALA A 55 34.55 -7.58 -25.55
CA ALA A 55 34.56 -8.34 -24.29
C ALA A 55 33.20 -8.43 -23.57
N GLU A 56 32.25 -7.54 -23.87
CA GLU A 56 30.87 -7.58 -23.36
C GLU A 56 29.93 -8.42 -24.25
N GLY A 57 30.45 -9.02 -25.31
CA GLY A 57 29.65 -9.73 -26.31
C GLY A 57 28.84 -8.79 -27.19
N LEU A 58 29.16 -7.48 -27.23
CA LEU A 58 28.48 -6.53 -28.10
C LEU A 58 29.13 -6.55 -29.49
N THR A 59 28.30 -6.52 -30.52
CA THR A 59 28.72 -6.16 -31.89
C THR A 59 28.61 -4.63 -32.09
N PRO A 60 29.22 -4.07 -33.16
CA PRO A 60 28.99 -2.68 -33.55
C PRO A 60 27.52 -2.29 -33.65
N LEU A 61 26.67 -3.18 -34.17
CA LEU A 61 25.22 -2.95 -34.26
C LEU A 61 24.57 -2.78 -32.87
N HIS A 62 25.02 -3.51 -31.85
CA HIS A 62 24.53 -3.32 -30.49
C HIS A 62 24.87 -1.92 -29.94
N ILE A 63 26.11 -1.47 -30.11
CA ILE A 63 26.54 -0.13 -29.67
C ILE A 63 25.74 0.94 -30.41
N PHE A 64 25.56 0.76 -31.72
CA PHE A 64 24.75 1.64 -32.54
C PHE A 64 23.32 1.74 -32.02
N CYS A 65 22.61 0.62 -31.86
CA CYS A 65 21.23 0.59 -31.37
C CYS A 65 21.07 1.13 -29.96
N LYS A 66 22.13 1.08 -29.14
CA LYS A 66 22.16 1.68 -27.80
C LYS A 66 22.28 3.21 -27.83
N LYS A 67 22.94 3.79 -28.84
CA LYS A 67 23.31 5.22 -28.85
C LYS A 67 22.57 6.07 -29.88
N TYR A 68 22.10 5.50 -30.98
CA TYR A 68 21.62 6.27 -32.12
C TYR A 68 20.29 5.75 -32.66
N ASP A 69 19.44 6.68 -33.11
CA ASP A 69 18.18 6.42 -33.83
C ASP A 69 18.29 6.90 -35.28
N ASP A 70 19.20 6.30 -36.06
CA ASP A 70 19.55 6.73 -37.42
C ASP A 70 19.38 5.58 -38.44
N VAL A 71 18.30 5.61 -39.22
CA VAL A 71 17.98 4.51 -40.14
C VAL A 71 19.00 4.40 -41.28
N ASP A 72 19.52 5.50 -41.81
CA ASP A 72 20.48 5.48 -42.92
C ASP A 72 21.80 4.83 -42.47
N LEU A 73 22.24 5.12 -41.25
CA LEU A 73 23.43 4.46 -40.70
C LEU A 73 23.16 3.00 -40.31
N ALA A 74 21.96 2.68 -39.82
CA ALA A 74 21.55 1.30 -39.58
C ALA A 74 21.55 0.48 -40.88
N MET A 75 21.07 1.08 -41.99
CA MET A 75 21.13 0.49 -43.33
C MET A 75 22.56 0.20 -43.75
N LEU A 76 23.47 1.18 -43.64
CA LEU A 76 24.89 0.99 -43.96
C LEU A 76 25.53 -0.17 -43.17
N LEU A 77 25.18 -0.32 -41.88
CA LEU A 77 25.68 -1.41 -41.04
C LEU A 77 25.13 -2.79 -41.45
N LEU A 78 23.94 -2.87 -42.06
CA LEU A 78 23.35 -4.13 -42.53
C LEU A 78 23.68 -4.44 -44.00
N ASP A 79 23.70 -3.45 -44.90
CA ASP A 79 23.80 -3.60 -46.36
C ASP A 79 25.18 -4.07 -46.84
N LEU A 80 26.26 -3.75 -46.13
CA LEU A 80 27.61 -4.22 -46.49
C LEU A 80 27.81 -5.74 -46.33
N ASN A 81 26.80 -6.46 -45.84
CA ASN A 81 26.78 -7.92 -45.79
C ASN A 81 26.21 -8.58 -47.06
N ASN A 82 25.62 -7.80 -47.99
CA ASN A 82 24.91 -8.36 -49.15
C ASN A 82 25.83 -8.93 -50.24
N GLU A 83 27.09 -8.49 -50.35
CA GLU A 83 28.03 -9.02 -51.36
C GLU A 83 28.49 -10.47 -51.09
N LYS A 84 28.31 -10.99 -49.86
CA LYS A 84 28.69 -12.36 -49.48
C LYS A 84 27.50 -13.30 -49.20
N HIS A 85 26.26 -12.87 -49.47
CA HIS A 85 25.04 -13.63 -49.18
C HIS A 85 24.92 -14.17 -47.73
N GLN A 86 25.61 -13.54 -46.77
CA GLN A 86 25.44 -13.85 -45.34
C GLN A 86 24.51 -12.80 -44.75
N LEU A 87 23.24 -13.16 -44.56
CA LEU A 87 22.25 -12.33 -43.88
C LEU A 87 22.87 -11.76 -42.60
N ALA A 88 22.90 -10.43 -42.48
CA ALA A 88 23.31 -9.76 -41.25
C ALA A 88 22.52 -10.38 -40.10
N GLN A 89 23.20 -10.96 -39.11
CA GLN A 89 22.53 -11.61 -37.99
C GLN A 89 21.93 -10.52 -37.08
N VAL A 90 20.71 -10.09 -37.37
CA VAL A 90 19.98 -9.04 -36.64
C VAL A 90 19.60 -9.43 -35.21
N ASP A 91 19.67 -10.73 -34.91
CA ASP A 91 19.29 -11.35 -33.64
C ASP A 91 20.47 -11.87 -32.81
N VAL A 92 21.71 -11.49 -33.15
CA VAL A 92 22.87 -11.81 -32.32
C VAL A 92 22.66 -11.27 -30.91
N GLN A 93 22.98 -12.07 -29.90
CA GLN A 93 22.78 -11.69 -28.50
C GLN A 93 24.11 -11.35 -27.81
N ASP A 94 24.10 -10.29 -27.00
CA ASP A 94 25.19 -9.94 -26.10
C ASP A 94 25.33 -10.91 -24.90
N ASN A 95 26.31 -10.69 -24.01
CA ASN A 95 26.50 -11.53 -22.82
C ASN A 95 25.30 -11.49 -21.83
N LEU A 96 24.38 -10.53 -21.98
CA LEU A 96 23.14 -10.43 -21.22
C LEU A 96 21.93 -11.00 -21.99
N GLY A 97 22.17 -11.58 -23.17
CA GLY A 97 21.16 -12.09 -24.08
C GLY A 97 20.40 -11.01 -24.87
N ASN A 98 20.78 -9.73 -24.78
CA ASN A 98 20.08 -8.69 -25.54
C ASN A 98 20.51 -8.75 -27.00
N ALA A 99 19.55 -8.87 -27.91
CA ALA A 99 19.75 -8.58 -29.32
C ALA A 99 19.66 -7.07 -29.60
N PRO A 100 20.14 -6.57 -30.76
CA PRO A 100 20.05 -5.16 -31.15
C PRO A 100 18.66 -4.53 -30.96
N LEU A 101 17.59 -5.25 -31.29
CA LEU A 101 16.21 -4.79 -31.11
C LEU A 101 15.88 -4.49 -29.64
N HIS A 102 16.40 -5.28 -28.69
CA HIS A 102 16.21 -5.03 -27.27
C HIS A 102 16.83 -3.70 -26.83
N LEU A 103 18.03 -3.38 -27.35
CA LEU A 103 18.75 -2.16 -27.01
C LEU A 103 18.11 -0.93 -27.64
N ALA A 104 17.67 -1.03 -28.90
CA ALA A 104 16.92 0.03 -29.57
C ALA A 104 15.64 0.37 -28.79
N LEU A 105 14.86 -0.63 -28.39
CA LEU A 105 13.63 -0.42 -27.62
C LEU A 105 13.90 0.08 -26.19
N GLU A 106 14.96 -0.37 -25.53
CA GLU A 106 15.35 0.12 -24.19
C GLU A 106 15.75 1.60 -24.20
N HIS A 107 16.43 2.06 -25.26
CA HIS A 107 16.88 3.44 -25.43
C HIS A 107 15.88 4.30 -26.22
N ARG A 108 14.70 3.76 -26.51
CA ARG A 108 13.59 4.42 -27.19
C ARG A 108 13.89 4.88 -28.63
N HIS A 109 14.77 4.18 -29.33
CA HIS A 109 15.09 4.42 -30.73
C HIS A 109 14.05 3.75 -31.64
N ARG A 110 12.91 4.43 -31.84
CA ARG A 110 11.75 3.88 -32.55
C ARG A 110 12.08 3.53 -34.00
N ASN A 111 12.76 4.43 -34.71
CA ASN A 111 12.97 4.28 -36.15
C ASN A 111 13.92 3.12 -36.43
N VAL A 112 14.97 2.98 -35.62
CA VAL A 112 15.89 1.83 -35.67
C VAL A 112 15.17 0.53 -35.27
N ALA A 113 14.28 0.55 -34.27
CA ALA A 113 13.49 -0.63 -33.92
C ALA A 113 12.56 -1.08 -35.06
N GLU A 114 11.85 -0.15 -35.72
CA GLU A 114 11.06 -0.44 -36.93
C GLU A 114 11.94 -1.05 -38.02
N PHE A 115 13.09 -0.42 -38.29
CA PHE A 115 14.03 -0.88 -39.29
C PHE A 115 14.52 -2.31 -39.03
N LEU A 116 14.91 -2.63 -37.79
CA LEU A 116 15.34 -3.98 -37.41
C LEU A 116 14.23 -5.02 -37.60
N LEU A 117 13.00 -4.72 -37.19
CA LEU A 117 11.85 -5.61 -37.40
C LEU A 117 11.58 -5.84 -38.89
N ARG A 118 11.63 -4.78 -39.71
CA ARG A 118 11.50 -4.88 -41.18
C ARG A 118 12.64 -5.69 -41.81
N ASN A 119 13.81 -5.75 -41.18
CA ASN A 119 14.95 -6.56 -41.62
C ASN A 119 15.05 -7.93 -40.93
N GLY A 120 13.99 -8.38 -40.24
CA GLY A 120 13.85 -9.77 -39.82
C GLY A 120 14.26 -10.07 -38.38
N ALA A 121 14.45 -9.05 -37.55
CA ALA A 121 14.62 -9.27 -36.11
C ALA A 121 13.39 -9.97 -35.53
N ASP A 122 13.62 -11.04 -34.74
CA ASP A 122 12.56 -11.81 -34.12
C ASP A 122 11.84 -10.99 -33.04
N PRO A 123 10.53 -10.70 -33.19
CA PRO A 123 9.75 -9.93 -32.22
C PRO A 123 9.57 -10.65 -30.87
N ASN A 124 9.92 -11.93 -30.78
CA ASN A 124 9.74 -12.80 -29.62
C ASN A 124 11.05 -13.23 -28.94
N LEU A 125 12.21 -12.89 -29.51
CA LEU A 125 13.49 -13.33 -28.97
C LEU A 125 13.63 -12.83 -27.54
N ALA A 126 13.85 -13.74 -26.59
CA ALA A 126 13.98 -13.40 -25.18
C ALA A 126 15.45 -13.29 -24.79
N ASN A 127 15.80 -12.25 -24.03
CA ASN A 127 17.14 -12.11 -23.45
C ASN A 127 17.38 -13.06 -22.27
N ALA A 128 18.58 -13.02 -21.68
CA ALA A 128 18.93 -13.93 -20.57
C ALA A 128 18.09 -13.71 -19.30
N LYS A 129 17.32 -12.62 -19.20
CA LYS A 129 16.34 -12.36 -18.12
C LYS A 129 14.90 -12.71 -18.52
N GLY A 130 14.68 -13.27 -19.71
CA GLY A 130 13.38 -13.59 -20.27
C GLY A 130 12.60 -12.38 -20.79
N PHE A 131 13.25 -11.22 -20.97
CA PHE A 131 12.59 -10.05 -21.56
C PHE A 131 12.58 -10.21 -23.08
N THR A 132 11.39 -10.12 -23.68
CA THR A 132 11.19 -9.99 -25.12
C THR A 132 11.14 -8.50 -25.53
N PRO A 133 11.17 -8.16 -26.83
CA PRO A 133 10.92 -6.82 -27.33
C PRO A 133 9.67 -6.15 -26.72
N LEU A 134 8.55 -6.88 -26.64
CA LEU A 134 7.31 -6.36 -26.05
C LEU A 134 7.46 -6.02 -24.55
N HIS A 135 8.24 -6.80 -23.79
CA HIS A 135 8.55 -6.45 -22.41
C HIS A 135 9.40 -5.18 -22.29
N LYS A 136 10.36 -4.97 -23.22
CA LYS A 136 11.17 -3.75 -23.25
C LYS A 136 10.28 -2.53 -23.52
N ILE A 137 9.32 -2.65 -24.44
CA ILE A 137 8.31 -1.60 -24.69
C ILE A 137 7.55 -1.29 -23.42
N CYS A 138 6.91 -2.30 -22.80
CA CYS A 138 6.12 -2.12 -21.58
C CYS A 138 6.94 -1.58 -20.40
N LYS A 139 8.26 -1.82 -20.38
CA LYS A 139 9.15 -1.40 -19.28
C LYS A 139 9.65 0.02 -19.44
N TYR A 140 10.09 0.39 -20.64
CA TYR A 140 10.90 1.59 -20.86
C TYR A 140 10.12 2.71 -21.52
N TRP A 141 8.91 2.48 -22.05
CA TRP A 141 8.11 3.50 -22.73
C TRP A 141 6.89 3.91 -21.88
N PRO A 142 6.71 5.20 -21.52
CA PRO A 142 5.64 5.63 -20.63
C PRO A 142 4.22 5.42 -21.18
N ASP A 143 4.01 5.68 -22.47
CA ASP A 143 2.74 5.37 -23.16
C ASP A 143 2.83 4.02 -23.88
N GLY A 144 3.96 3.70 -24.52
CA GLY A 144 4.25 2.40 -25.12
C GLY A 144 3.31 1.94 -26.24
N TYR A 145 2.18 2.62 -26.48
CA TYR A 145 1.20 2.31 -27.50
C TYR A 145 1.83 2.27 -28.89
N GLU A 146 2.43 3.38 -29.32
CA GLU A 146 3.04 3.54 -30.64
C GLU A 146 4.09 2.45 -31.00
N PRO A 147 5.12 2.17 -30.17
CA PRO A 147 6.07 1.11 -30.48
C PRO A 147 5.46 -0.30 -30.37
N ALA A 148 4.45 -0.52 -29.52
CA ALA A 148 3.76 -1.81 -29.46
C ALA A 148 2.87 -2.04 -30.70
N GLU A 149 2.13 -1.03 -31.14
CA GLU A 149 1.34 -1.06 -32.37
C GLU A 149 2.25 -1.28 -33.59
N MET A 150 3.39 -0.59 -33.65
CA MET A 150 4.44 -0.83 -34.65
C MET A 150 4.90 -2.30 -34.64
N LEU A 151 5.20 -2.86 -33.46
CA LEU A 151 5.63 -4.25 -33.32
C LEU A 151 4.54 -5.22 -33.82
N PHE A 152 3.28 -5.04 -33.41
CA PHE A 152 2.17 -5.89 -33.85
C PHE A 152 1.92 -5.79 -35.36
N ARG A 153 1.89 -4.57 -35.90
CA ARG A 153 1.68 -4.31 -37.34
C ARG A 153 2.75 -4.98 -38.19
N ILE A 154 4.03 -4.74 -37.91
CA ILE A 154 5.13 -5.31 -38.71
C ILE A 154 5.19 -6.83 -38.56
N SER A 155 4.94 -7.36 -37.35
CA SER A 155 4.90 -8.80 -37.14
C SER A 155 3.75 -9.44 -37.94
N ALA A 156 2.57 -8.82 -37.97
CA ALA A 156 1.44 -9.26 -38.78
C ALA A 156 1.73 -9.18 -40.29
N GLU A 157 2.35 -8.10 -40.78
CA GLU A 157 2.82 -7.96 -42.18
C GLU A 157 3.76 -9.12 -42.57
N LYS A 158 4.52 -9.66 -41.61
CA LYS A 158 5.48 -10.76 -41.79
C LYS A 158 4.95 -12.14 -41.41
N ASN A 159 3.66 -12.28 -41.09
CA ASN A 159 3.06 -13.52 -40.59
C ASN A 159 3.76 -14.10 -39.34
N GLN A 160 4.29 -13.23 -38.47
CA GLN A 160 4.87 -13.58 -37.17
C GLN A 160 3.88 -13.22 -36.05
N LEU A 161 3.58 -14.18 -35.17
CA LEU A 161 2.73 -13.95 -34.02
C LEU A 161 3.56 -13.40 -32.85
N VAL A 162 3.18 -12.27 -32.27
CA VAL A 162 3.84 -11.72 -31.08
C VAL A 162 3.35 -12.46 -29.82
N SER A 163 4.28 -12.95 -29.01
CA SER A 163 4.01 -13.68 -27.77
C SER A 163 3.64 -12.72 -26.64
N LEU A 164 2.33 -12.51 -26.47
CA LEU A 164 1.76 -11.63 -25.44
C LEU A 164 1.90 -12.15 -24.01
N ASN A 165 2.17 -13.45 -23.84
CA ASN A 165 2.22 -14.13 -22.56
C ASN A 165 3.61 -14.72 -22.26
N ALA A 166 4.64 -14.30 -22.99
CA ALA A 166 6.02 -14.66 -22.66
C ALA A 166 6.35 -14.25 -21.21
N LEU A 167 7.17 -15.04 -20.52
CA LEU A 167 7.49 -14.83 -19.12
C LEU A 167 8.94 -14.41 -18.94
N THR A 168 9.16 -13.35 -18.17
CA THR A 168 10.50 -13.04 -17.64
C THR A 168 10.93 -14.08 -16.60
N LYS A 169 12.21 -14.03 -16.17
CA LYS A 169 12.69 -14.84 -15.03
C LYS A 169 11.95 -14.58 -13.72
N SER A 170 11.29 -13.43 -13.55
CA SER A 170 10.39 -13.16 -12.41
C SER A 170 8.95 -13.61 -12.65
N GLY A 171 8.70 -14.35 -13.73
CA GLY A 171 7.37 -14.82 -14.14
C GLY A 171 6.43 -13.71 -14.62
N GLN A 172 6.93 -12.52 -14.94
CA GLN A 172 6.06 -11.44 -15.39
C GLN A 172 5.79 -11.56 -16.89
N THR A 173 4.53 -11.41 -17.30
CA THR A 173 4.15 -11.15 -18.70
C THR A 173 4.33 -9.67 -19.05
N PRO A 174 4.30 -9.27 -20.34
CA PRO A 174 4.27 -7.87 -20.73
C PRO A 174 3.14 -7.07 -20.05
N LEU A 175 1.95 -7.67 -19.93
CA LEU A 175 0.80 -7.05 -19.24
C LEU A 175 1.11 -6.77 -17.76
N HIS A 176 1.82 -7.66 -17.05
CA HIS A 176 2.24 -7.39 -15.67
C HIS A 176 3.19 -6.18 -15.60
N ILE A 177 4.13 -6.06 -16.54
CA ILE A 177 5.08 -4.94 -16.56
C ILE A 177 4.33 -3.64 -16.86
N ALA A 178 3.44 -3.62 -17.85
CA ALA A 178 2.66 -2.44 -18.21
C ALA A 178 1.81 -1.94 -17.03
N LEU A 179 1.16 -2.86 -16.29
CA LEU A 179 0.37 -2.53 -15.09
C LEU A 179 1.20 -2.15 -13.86
N SER A 180 2.52 -2.37 -13.89
CA SER A 180 3.43 -2.05 -12.77
C SER A 180 4.11 -0.67 -12.94
N GLN A 181 3.92 0.01 -14.06
CA GLN A 181 4.50 1.33 -14.33
C GLN A 181 3.94 2.42 -13.41
N GLU A 182 4.73 3.46 -13.11
CA GLU A 182 4.28 4.56 -12.24
C GLU A 182 3.01 5.25 -12.78
N THR A 183 2.95 5.45 -14.09
CA THR A 183 1.75 5.96 -14.78
C THR A 183 1.07 4.84 -15.56
N LEU A 184 -0.26 4.77 -15.50
CA LEU A 184 -1.01 3.82 -16.32
C LEU A 184 -0.96 4.25 -17.78
N GLY A 185 -0.16 3.55 -18.59
CA GLY A 185 -0.25 3.59 -20.05
C GLY A 185 -1.55 2.91 -20.51
N LYS A 186 -2.70 3.57 -20.30
CA LYS A 186 -4.04 3.00 -20.58
C LYS A 186 -4.10 2.42 -21.98
N ASN A 187 -3.61 3.17 -22.98
CA ASN A 187 -3.65 2.75 -24.38
C ASN A 187 -2.82 1.49 -24.64
N LEU A 188 -1.60 1.39 -24.10
CA LEU A 188 -0.80 0.17 -24.20
C LEU A 188 -1.49 -1.03 -23.54
N VAL A 189 -2.04 -0.85 -22.34
CA VAL A 189 -2.76 -1.94 -21.67
C VAL A 189 -3.96 -2.37 -22.52
N LEU A 190 -4.78 -1.42 -23.01
CA LEU A 190 -5.91 -1.71 -23.89
C LEU A 190 -5.47 -2.46 -25.16
N LEU A 191 -4.37 -2.05 -25.78
CA LEU A 191 -3.82 -2.71 -26.96
C LEU A 191 -3.40 -4.15 -26.64
N LEU A 192 -2.71 -4.38 -25.52
CA LEU A 192 -2.32 -5.74 -25.09
C LEU A 192 -3.53 -6.63 -24.86
N LEU A 193 -4.57 -6.12 -24.18
CA LEU A 193 -5.80 -6.86 -23.89
C LEU A 193 -6.58 -7.17 -25.17
N ALA A 194 -6.72 -6.20 -26.08
CA ALA A 194 -7.41 -6.36 -27.36
C ALA A 194 -6.72 -7.38 -28.28
N ASN A 195 -5.40 -7.57 -28.14
CA ASN A 195 -4.65 -8.58 -28.88
C ASN A 195 -4.66 -9.97 -28.18
N GLY A 196 -5.31 -10.12 -27.03
CA GLY A 196 -5.49 -11.42 -26.36
C GLY A 196 -4.45 -11.74 -25.28
N ALA A 197 -3.85 -10.73 -24.63
CA ALA A 197 -3.05 -10.96 -23.42
C ALA A 197 -3.91 -11.62 -22.33
N ASP A 198 -3.45 -12.73 -21.77
CA ASP A 198 -4.27 -13.52 -20.84
C ASP A 198 -4.29 -12.88 -19.43
N PRO A 199 -5.47 -12.54 -18.90
CA PRO A 199 -5.62 -11.84 -17.62
C PRO A 199 -5.36 -12.73 -16.41
N ASN A 200 -5.18 -14.03 -16.60
CA ASN A 200 -5.09 -15.01 -15.53
C ASN A 200 -3.68 -15.54 -15.29
N PHE A 201 -2.68 -15.13 -16.09
CA PHE A 201 -1.30 -15.53 -15.81
C PHE A 201 -0.87 -14.99 -14.45
N ALA A 202 -0.32 -15.87 -13.62
CA ALA A 202 0.24 -15.51 -12.32
C ALA A 202 1.76 -15.41 -12.43
N ASN A 203 2.33 -14.33 -11.90
CA ASN A 203 3.78 -14.17 -11.86
C ASN A 203 4.45 -15.03 -10.78
N ALA A 204 5.77 -14.92 -10.59
CA ALA A 204 6.48 -15.71 -9.59
C ALA A 204 6.05 -15.45 -8.14
N LYS A 205 5.26 -14.39 -7.86
CA LYS A 205 4.62 -14.13 -6.56
C LYS A 205 3.18 -14.66 -6.48
N GLY A 206 2.67 -15.27 -7.54
CA GLY A 206 1.28 -15.70 -7.66
C GLY A 206 0.31 -14.57 -8.03
N LEU A 207 0.81 -13.36 -8.29
CA LEU A 207 -0.04 -12.21 -8.62
C LEU A 207 -0.45 -12.29 -10.09
N THR A 208 -1.75 -12.18 -10.36
CA THR A 208 -2.29 -11.97 -11.70
C THR A 208 -2.39 -10.48 -12.05
N PRO A 209 -2.63 -10.09 -13.31
CA PRO A 209 -2.97 -8.72 -13.69
C PRO A 209 -4.04 -8.08 -12.79
N LEU A 210 -5.10 -8.82 -12.45
CA LEU A 210 -6.16 -8.35 -11.57
C LEU A 210 -5.65 -8.04 -10.15
N HIS A 211 -4.70 -8.83 -9.61
CA HIS A 211 -4.07 -8.51 -8.32
C HIS A 211 -3.32 -7.17 -8.37
N ILE A 212 -2.56 -6.91 -9.44
CA ILE A 212 -1.80 -5.65 -9.60
C ILE A 212 -2.77 -4.46 -9.68
N ILE A 213 -3.84 -4.60 -10.47
CA ILE A 213 -4.87 -3.56 -10.60
C ILE A 213 -5.50 -3.23 -9.24
N CYS A 214 -5.86 -4.24 -8.46
CA CYS A 214 -6.50 -4.04 -7.16
C CYS A 214 -5.57 -3.43 -6.09
N GLN A 215 -4.25 -3.55 -6.22
CA GLN A 215 -3.28 -2.91 -5.31
C GLN A 215 -3.17 -1.39 -5.52
N ARG A 216 -3.64 -0.88 -6.67
CA ARG A 216 -3.38 0.49 -7.12
C ARG A 216 -4.66 1.31 -7.14
N ARG A 217 -4.73 2.34 -6.27
CA ARG A 217 -5.91 3.21 -6.16
C ARG A 217 -6.13 4.02 -7.44
N GLU A 218 -5.07 4.38 -8.12
CA GLU A 218 -5.08 5.11 -9.39
C GLU A 218 -5.78 4.34 -10.53
N TYR A 219 -6.00 3.03 -10.37
CA TYR A 219 -6.67 2.18 -11.37
C TYR A 219 -8.15 1.94 -11.03
N ALA A 220 -8.72 2.69 -10.09
CA ALA A 220 -10.12 2.57 -9.67
C ALA A 220 -11.11 2.55 -10.85
N ASP A 221 -10.96 3.46 -11.83
CA ASP A 221 -11.83 3.53 -13.01
C ASP A 221 -11.49 2.48 -14.07
N PHE A 222 -10.31 1.88 -13.98
CA PHE A 222 -9.82 0.92 -14.97
C PHE A 222 -10.34 -0.50 -14.72
N VAL A 223 -10.69 -0.87 -13.47
CA VAL A 223 -11.13 -2.23 -13.12
C VAL A 223 -12.39 -2.62 -13.92
N GLU A 224 -13.38 -1.73 -14.02
CA GLU A 224 -14.61 -2.00 -14.77
C GLU A 224 -14.33 -2.18 -16.28
N LEU A 225 -13.46 -1.32 -16.84
CA LEU A 225 -13.04 -1.41 -18.23
C LEU A 225 -12.27 -2.71 -18.52
N PHE A 226 -11.40 -3.12 -17.60
CA PHE A 226 -10.66 -4.38 -17.69
C PHE A 226 -11.62 -5.56 -17.83
N PHE A 227 -12.62 -5.66 -16.97
CA PHE A 227 -13.61 -6.73 -17.09
C PHE A 227 -14.46 -6.62 -18.36
N LYS A 228 -14.88 -5.41 -18.76
CA LYS A 228 -15.68 -5.20 -19.97
C LYS A 228 -14.97 -5.73 -21.23
N ILE A 229 -13.68 -5.46 -21.38
CA ILE A 229 -12.89 -5.94 -22.53
C ILE A 229 -12.89 -7.46 -22.58
N PHE A 230 -12.76 -8.12 -21.42
CA PHE A 230 -12.76 -9.58 -21.34
C PHE A 230 -14.13 -10.20 -21.59
N ASP A 231 -15.21 -9.52 -21.20
CA ASP A 231 -16.56 -9.90 -21.60
C ASP A 231 -16.72 -9.81 -23.13
N ASP A 232 -16.25 -8.73 -23.75
CA ASP A 232 -16.34 -8.48 -25.19
C ASP A 232 -15.59 -9.55 -26.02
N ILE A 233 -14.40 -9.97 -25.57
CA ILE A 233 -13.62 -11.05 -26.22
C ILE A 233 -13.96 -12.46 -25.71
N ARG A 234 -15.00 -12.59 -24.87
CA ARG A 234 -15.49 -13.86 -24.30
C ARG A 234 -14.44 -14.68 -23.55
N GLN A 235 -13.51 -14.01 -22.86
CA GLN A 235 -12.50 -14.66 -22.05
C GLN A 235 -12.80 -14.41 -20.56
N THR A 236 -12.73 -15.46 -19.75
CA THR A 236 -13.08 -15.36 -18.32
C THR A 236 -11.91 -14.84 -17.49
N VAL A 237 -12.16 -13.83 -16.66
CA VAL A 237 -11.24 -13.38 -15.61
C VAL A 237 -11.54 -14.11 -14.30
N ARG A 238 -10.54 -14.80 -13.74
CA ARG A 238 -10.69 -15.55 -12.48
C ARG A 238 -10.55 -14.63 -11.26
N VAL A 239 -11.69 -14.16 -10.75
CA VAL A 239 -11.79 -13.17 -9.67
C VAL A 239 -11.25 -13.60 -8.30
N ASP A 240 -11.26 -14.90 -8.01
CA ASP A 240 -10.87 -15.47 -6.71
C ASP A 240 -9.51 -16.21 -6.76
N THR A 241 -8.67 -15.88 -7.75
CA THR A 241 -7.29 -16.38 -7.80
C THR A 241 -6.53 -16.00 -6.54
N ARG A 242 -5.62 -16.87 -6.08
CA ARG A 242 -4.82 -16.64 -4.87
C ARG A 242 -3.35 -16.50 -5.22
N ASP A 243 -2.71 -15.49 -4.63
CA ASP A 243 -1.27 -15.31 -4.68
C ASP A 243 -0.54 -16.23 -3.68
N LYS A 244 0.79 -16.09 -3.57
CA LYS A 244 1.60 -16.89 -2.63
C LYS A 244 1.32 -16.61 -1.14
N LEU A 245 0.57 -15.56 -0.81
CA LEU A 245 0.13 -15.24 0.54
C LEU A 245 -1.34 -15.61 0.77
N ASP A 246 -1.92 -16.43 -0.12
CA ASP A 246 -3.35 -16.76 -0.21
C ASP A 246 -4.26 -15.53 -0.35
N GLN A 247 -3.72 -14.39 -0.78
CA GLN A 247 -4.50 -13.18 -0.99
C GLN A 247 -5.22 -13.27 -2.33
N THR A 248 -6.49 -12.84 -2.35
CA THR A 248 -7.27 -12.67 -3.57
C THR A 248 -7.19 -11.23 -4.01
N PRO A 249 -7.58 -10.89 -5.25
CA PRO A 249 -7.75 -9.50 -5.66
C PRO A 249 -8.63 -8.68 -4.70
N LEU A 250 -9.68 -9.29 -4.13
CA LEU A 250 -10.55 -8.63 -3.14
C LEU A 250 -9.81 -8.30 -1.85
N HIS A 251 -8.96 -9.21 -1.36
CA HIS A 251 -8.10 -8.93 -0.20
C HIS A 251 -7.18 -7.74 -0.44
N LEU A 252 -6.63 -7.62 -1.65
CA LEU A 252 -5.73 -6.51 -2.02
C LEU A 252 -6.49 -5.19 -2.21
N ALA A 253 -7.64 -5.22 -2.89
CA ALA A 253 -8.49 -4.04 -3.05
C ALA A 253 -8.87 -3.45 -1.67
N VAL A 254 -9.30 -4.30 -0.75
CA VAL A 254 -9.62 -3.89 0.62
C VAL A 254 -8.38 -3.44 1.39
N LEU A 255 -7.26 -4.17 1.33
CA LEU A 255 -6.03 -3.77 2.03
C LEU A 255 -5.57 -2.36 1.61
N HIS A 256 -5.67 -2.06 0.31
CA HIS A 256 -5.27 -0.78 -0.28
C HIS A 256 -6.40 0.25 -0.33
N ASP A 257 -7.59 -0.03 0.21
CA ASP A 257 -8.73 0.90 0.28
C ASP A 257 -9.25 1.35 -1.10
N ASN A 258 -9.14 0.46 -2.08
CA ASN A 258 -9.68 0.68 -3.40
C ASN A 258 -11.17 0.30 -3.41
N GLU A 259 -12.02 1.24 -3.03
CA GLU A 259 -13.48 1.06 -2.94
C GLU A 259 -14.08 0.65 -4.28
N SER A 260 -13.66 1.30 -5.39
CA SER A 260 -14.12 0.96 -6.73
C SER A 260 -13.79 -0.49 -7.08
N ALA A 261 -12.53 -0.91 -6.91
CA ALA A 261 -12.15 -2.31 -7.15
C ALA A 261 -12.90 -3.27 -6.23
N THR A 262 -13.12 -2.92 -4.97
CA THR A 262 -13.90 -3.73 -4.02
C THR A 262 -15.32 -3.92 -4.52
N GLU A 263 -15.97 -2.85 -4.98
CA GLU A 263 -17.32 -2.91 -5.52
C GLU A 263 -17.42 -3.75 -6.79
N VAL A 264 -16.54 -3.49 -7.77
CA VAL A 264 -16.52 -4.22 -9.04
C VAL A 264 -16.28 -5.69 -8.80
N LEU A 265 -15.29 -6.07 -7.96
CA LEU A 265 -14.99 -7.46 -7.66
C LEU A 265 -16.18 -8.20 -7.04
N LEU A 266 -16.86 -7.60 -6.06
CA LEU A 266 -18.03 -8.22 -5.43
C LEU A 266 -19.18 -8.41 -6.43
N ARG A 267 -19.41 -7.43 -7.32
CA ARG A 267 -20.39 -7.53 -8.43
C ARG A 267 -20.00 -8.59 -9.46
N ARG A 268 -18.71 -8.76 -9.73
CA ARG A 268 -18.13 -9.80 -10.60
C ARG A 268 -17.99 -11.15 -9.91
N GLY A 269 -18.44 -11.26 -8.68
CA GLY A 269 -18.60 -12.52 -8.01
C GLY A 269 -17.40 -12.99 -7.18
N ALA A 270 -16.56 -12.07 -6.70
CA ALA A 270 -15.52 -12.38 -5.73
C ALA A 270 -16.11 -12.85 -4.40
N ASN A 271 -15.63 -13.98 -3.86
CA ASN A 271 -16.15 -14.57 -2.64
C ASN A 271 -15.67 -13.80 -1.39
N PRO A 272 -16.57 -13.16 -0.62
CA PRO A 272 -16.20 -12.32 0.53
C PRO A 272 -15.62 -13.11 1.70
N ASN A 273 -15.79 -14.44 1.72
CA ASN A 273 -15.47 -15.31 2.85
C ASN A 273 -14.16 -16.10 2.65
N LEU A 274 -13.46 -15.92 1.52
CA LEU A 274 -12.14 -16.53 1.37
C LEU A 274 -11.17 -15.92 2.37
N THR A 275 -10.21 -16.73 2.82
CA THR A 275 -9.22 -16.30 3.81
C THR A 275 -7.84 -16.26 3.18
N LYS A 276 -7.04 -15.24 3.52
CA LYS A 276 -5.61 -15.21 3.23
C LYS A 276 -4.79 -15.94 4.30
N ALA A 277 -3.45 -15.93 4.15
CA ALA A 277 -2.52 -16.41 5.17
C ALA A 277 -2.87 -15.84 6.56
N GLY A 278 -2.95 -16.74 7.55
CA GLY A 278 -3.42 -16.44 8.90
C GLY A 278 -4.91 -16.71 9.13
N GLY A 279 -5.67 -17.18 8.13
CA GLY A 279 -7.12 -17.42 8.27
C GLY A 279 -7.96 -16.15 8.20
N LEU A 280 -7.37 -15.04 7.75
CA LEU A 280 -8.01 -13.73 7.76
C LEU A 280 -8.92 -13.58 6.53
N ALA A 281 -10.23 -13.53 6.76
CA ALA A 281 -11.21 -13.16 5.72
C ALA A 281 -11.21 -11.64 5.46
N THR A 282 -11.88 -11.21 4.40
CA THR A 282 -12.00 -9.78 4.03
C THR A 282 -12.45 -8.88 5.19
N LEU A 283 -13.45 -9.30 5.97
CA LEU A 283 -13.90 -8.54 7.15
C LEU A 283 -12.80 -8.36 8.22
N HIS A 284 -11.94 -9.35 8.41
CA HIS A 284 -10.81 -9.20 9.33
C HIS A 284 -9.84 -8.13 8.83
N ILE A 285 -9.57 -8.09 7.53
CA ILE A 285 -8.67 -7.09 6.92
C ILE A 285 -9.26 -5.68 7.06
N ILE A 286 -10.57 -5.52 6.86
CA ILE A 286 -11.30 -4.27 7.12
C ILE A 286 -11.11 -3.86 8.58
N CYS A 287 -11.23 -4.82 9.51
CA CYS A 287 -11.10 -4.55 10.95
C CYS A 287 -9.66 -4.36 11.44
N GLN A 288 -8.63 -4.54 10.60
CA GLN A 288 -7.22 -4.38 11.00
C GLN A 288 -6.74 -2.93 11.06
N ASN A 289 -7.43 -2.01 10.39
CA ASN A 289 -7.04 -0.62 10.27
C ASN A 289 -8.18 0.29 10.70
N GLU A 290 -7.86 1.45 11.23
CA GLU A 290 -8.85 2.44 11.66
C GLU A 290 -9.48 3.21 10.47
N ASN A 291 -10.60 3.91 10.68
CA ASN A 291 -11.37 4.66 9.66
C ASN A 291 -11.86 3.81 8.48
N ARG A 292 -12.35 2.60 8.73
CA ARG A 292 -12.79 1.65 7.68
C ARG A 292 -14.28 1.33 7.75
N GLU A 293 -15.03 2.02 8.60
CA GLU A 293 -16.46 1.82 8.82
C GLU A 293 -17.28 2.05 7.56
N ASP A 294 -16.92 3.03 6.72
CA ASP A 294 -17.62 3.28 5.47
C ASP A 294 -17.32 2.21 4.41
N LEU A 295 -16.08 1.72 4.36
CA LEU A 295 -15.72 0.55 3.55
C LEU A 295 -16.48 -0.72 4.01
N ALA A 296 -16.65 -0.93 5.32
CA ALA A 296 -17.44 -2.03 5.85
C ALA A 296 -18.92 -1.91 5.46
N LYS A 297 -19.52 -0.73 5.61
CA LYS A 297 -20.90 -0.45 5.18
C LYS A 297 -21.06 -0.70 3.68
N LEU A 298 -20.13 -0.23 2.86
CA LEU A 298 -20.10 -0.46 1.41
C LEU A 298 -20.02 -1.97 1.11
N PHE A 299 -19.10 -2.68 1.74
CA PHE A 299 -18.90 -4.12 1.59
C PHE A 299 -20.18 -4.92 1.90
N PHE A 300 -20.82 -4.68 3.05
CA PHE A 300 -22.07 -5.33 3.41
C PHE A 300 -23.22 -4.97 2.47
N LYS A 301 -23.36 -3.68 2.13
CA LYS A 301 -24.40 -3.19 1.20
C LYS A 301 -24.30 -3.88 -0.15
N ILE A 302 -23.09 -4.02 -0.70
CA ILE A 302 -22.89 -4.67 -1.99
C ILE A 302 -23.14 -6.16 -1.89
N CYS A 303 -22.58 -6.85 -0.88
CA CYS A 303 -22.83 -8.28 -0.67
C CYS A 303 -24.33 -8.59 -0.59
N LYS A 304 -25.10 -7.78 0.16
CA LYS A 304 -26.56 -7.87 0.22
C LYS A 304 -27.21 -7.67 -1.15
N LYS A 305 -26.79 -6.67 -1.91
CA LYS A 305 -27.31 -6.37 -3.26
C LYS A 305 -27.07 -7.51 -4.25
N VAL A 306 -25.92 -8.20 -4.16
CA VAL A 306 -25.57 -9.33 -5.03
C VAL A 306 -25.95 -10.69 -4.43
N ASN A 307 -26.79 -10.71 -3.38
CA ASN A 307 -27.25 -11.90 -2.67
C ASN A 307 -26.11 -12.84 -2.20
N ARG A 308 -25.01 -12.25 -1.71
CA ARG A 308 -23.86 -12.98 -1.15
C ARG A 308 -23.91 -12.96 0.38
N VAL A 309 -23.91 -14.15 0.95
CA VAL A 309 -23.83 -14.35 2.40
C VAL A 309 -22.41 -14.05 2.89
N VAL A 310 -22.31 -13.14 3.84
CA VAL A 310 -21.05 -12.82 4.54
C VAL A 310 -21.02 -13.57 5.87
N ARG A 311 -19.95 -14.34 6.11
CA ARG A 311 -19.72 -15.03 7.39
C ARG A 311 -19.13 -14.02 8.38
N VAL A 312 -20.00 -13.30 9.07
CA VAL A 312 -19.60 -12.20 9.97
C VAL A 312 -18.74 -12.68 11.12
N ASP A 313 -19.04 -13.86 11.68
CA ASP A 313 -18.27 -14.48 12.78
C ASP A 313 -17.24 -15.50 12.31
N ALA A 314 -16.71 -15.35 11.09
CA ALA A 314 -15.59 -16.17 10.65
C ALA A 314 -14.42 -16.03 11.64
N LYS A 315 -13.77 -17.13 12.00
CA LYS A 315 -12.62 -17.13 12.91
C LYS A 315 -11.31 -17.22 12.13
N ASP A 316 -10.34 -16.41 12.50
CA ASP A 316 -8.96 -16.53 11.99
C ASP A 316 -8.21 -17.73 12.64
N LYS A 317 -6.93 -17.92 12.30
CA LYS A 317 -6.11 -18.99 12.89
C LYS A 317 -5.85 -18.82 14.40
N GLN A 318 -6.08 -17.64 14.96
CA GLN A 318 -6.03 -17.39 16.40
C GLN A 318 -7.41 -17.56 17.07
N GLY A 319 -8.44 -17.93 16.31
CA GLY A 319 -9.80 -18.09 16.82
C GLY A 319 -10.58 -16.78 16.95
N ARG A 320 -10.04 -15.66 16.45
CA ARG A 320 -10.64 -14.33 16.61
C ARG A 320 -11.68 -14.05 15.52
N THR A 321 -12.78 -13.40 15.89
CA THR A 321 -13.77 -12.88 14.93
C THR A 321 -13.45 -11.44 14.50
N PRO A 322 -14.03 -10.93 13.39
CA PRO A 322 -13.97 -9.52 13.03
C PRO A 322 -14.45 -8.58 14.16
N LEU A 323 -15.49 -8.97 14.92
CA LEU A 323 -15.97 -8.19 16.06
C LEU A 323 -14.91 -8.08 17.15
N GLN A 324 -14.25 -9.19 17.50
CA GLN A 324 -13.15 -9.19 18.47
C GLN A 324 -11.97 -8.35 17.97
N MET A 325 -11.68 -8.32 16.67
CA MET A 325 -10.67 -7.42 16.10
C MET A 325 -11.08 -5.95 16.18
N ALA A 326 -12.34 -5.61 15.89
CA ALA A 326 -12.84 -4.24 15.99
C ALA A 326 -12.78 -3.72 17.43
N VAL A 327 -13.14 -4.57 18.39
CA VAL A 327 -13.02 -4.33 19.83
C VAL A 327 -11.56 -4.13 20.25
N ALA A 328 -10.66 -5.01 19.82
CA ALA A 328 -9.24 -4.91 20.14
C ALA A 328 -8.57 -3.64 19.57
N ASN A 329 -9.11 -3.09 18.47
CA ASN A 329 -8.65 -1.86 17.84
C ASN A 329 -9.46 -0.61 18.26
N PHE A 330 -10.35 -0.72 19.25
CA PHE A 330 -11.15 0.38 19.80
C PHE A 330 -11.95 1.14 18.75
N MET A 331 -12.64 0.41 17.87
CA MET A 331 -13.43 0.98 16.76
C MET A 331 -14.95 0.93 17.05
N PRO A 332 -15.51 1.94 17.75
CA PRO A 332 -16.91 1.94 18.16
C PRO A 332 -17.90 1.85 16.98
N ASP A 333 -17.65 2.61 15.91
CA ASP A 333 -18.53 2.61 14.74
C ASP A 333 -18.47 1.28 13.97
N MET A 334 -17.30 0.63 13.94
CA MET A 334 -17.15 -0.69 13.32
C MET A 334 -17.89 -1.77 14.12
N VAL A 335 -17.89 -1.69 15.45
CA VAL A 335 -18.67 -2.58 16.32
C VAL A 335 -20.15 -2.51 15.96
N ASP A 336 -20.70 -1.31 15.82
CA ASP A 336 -22.10 -1.13 15.40
C ASP A 336 -22.36 -1.73 14.02
N VAL A 337 -21.48 -1.47 13.04
CA VAL A 337 -21.63 -2.03 11.69
C VAL A 337 -21.63 -3.57 11.70
N LEU A 338 -20.76 -4.20 12.49
CA LEU A 338 -20.69 -5.66 12.59
C LEU A 338 -21.93 -6.25 13.28
N LEU A 339 -22.37 -5.64 14.39
CA LEU A 339 -23.56 -6.09 15.13
C LEU A 339 -24.84 -5.90 14.31
N ASP A 340 -24.96 -4.81 13.55
CA ASP A 340 -26.08 -4.59 12.60
C ASP A 340 -26.15 -5.64 11.49
N ASN A 341 -25.02 -6.28 11.19
CA ASN A 341 -24.92 -7.35 10.21
C ASN A 341 -24.86 -8.75 10.85
N GLY A 342 -25.21 -8.87 12.13
CA GLY A 342 -25.42 -10.15 12.79
C GLY A 342 -24.18 -10.79 13.40
N ALA A 343 -23.15 -10.01 13.74
CA ALA A 343 -22.05 -10.51 14.56
C ALA A 343 -22.54 -10.99 15.94
N ASP A 344 -22.08 -12.15 16.37
CA ASP A 344 -22.43 -12.73 17.67
C ASP A 344 -21.64 -12.06 18.81
N LEU A 345 -22.39 -11.53 19.78
CA LEU A 345 -21.86 -10.86 20.96
C LEU A 345 -21.59 -11.82 22.12
N SER A 346 -22.21 -13.00 22.14
CA SER A 346 -22.23 -13.90 23.30
C SER A 346 -20.85 -14.45 23.69
N GLY A 347 -19.95 -14.59 22.71
CA GLY A 347 -18.58 -15.08 22.92
C GLY A 347 -17.53 -13.98 23.13
N LEU A 348 -17.93 -12.72 23.33
CA LEU A 348 -17.00 -11.60 23.49
C LEU A 348 -16.46 -11.50 24.92
N VAL A 349 -15.12 -11.48 25.07
CA VAL A 349 -14.41 -11.27 26.34
C VAL A 349 -13.35 -10.19 26.13
N LEU A 350 -13.34 -9.12 26.95
CA LEU A 350 -12.38 -8.01 26.76
C LEU A 350 -10.98 -8.34 27.33
N ALA A 351 -10.84 -9.43 28.08
CA ALA A 351 -9.58 -9.88 28.69
C ALA A 351 -8.44 -10.22 27.70
N ASP A 352 -8.78 -10.52 26.42
CA ASP A 352 -7.83 -10.84 25.34
C ASP A 352 -7.18 -9.60 24.70
N MET A 353 -7.56 -8.38 25.11
CA MET A 353 -6.94 -7.13 24.62
C MET A 353 -5.45 -6.96 24.99
N ARG A 354 -4.88 -7.85 25.84
CA ARG A 354 -3.48 -7.79 26.28
C ARG A 354 -2.46 -8.13 25.20
N GLU A 355 -2.84 -8.90 24.18
CA GLU A 355 -1.88 -9.47 23.21
C GLU A 355 -1.43 -8.50 22.11
N PHE A 356 -2.04 -7.31 21.97
CA PHE A 356 -1.88 -6.49 20.77
C PHE A 356 -1.01 -5.22 20.95
N GLY A 357 -0.29 -5.16 22.07
CA GLY A 357 0.62 -4.07 22.46
C GLY A 357 1.77 -3.68 21.50
N PRO A 358 2.40 -4.54 20.68
CA PRO A 358 3.69 -4.17 20.06
C PRO A 358 3.62 -3.04 19.00
N LYS A 359 2.56 -2.99 18.18
CA LYS A 359 2.35 -1.89 17.22
C LYS A 359 1.97 -0.59 17.94
N PHE A 360 1.20 -0.71 19.01
CA PHE A 360 0.59 0.38 19.72
C PHE A 360 1.54 1.05 20.74
N GLU A 361 2.35 0.27 21.45
CA GLU A 361 3.40 0.74 22.37
C GLU A 361 4.44 1.60 21.64
N LYS A 362 4.85 1.21 20.43
CA LYS A 362 5.74 2.01 19.57
C LYS A 362 5.12 3.33 19.08
N GLN A 363 3.78 3.42 19.02
CA GLN A 363 3.07 4.61 18.52
C GLN A 363 2.75 5.62 19.62
N LEU A 364 2.39 5.16 20.82
CA LEU A 364 2.09 6.00 21.98
C LEU A 364 3.27 6.83 22.49
N GLU A 365 4.50 6.32 22.37
CA GLU A 365 5.70 7.08 22.76
C GLU A 365 5.89 8.39 21.95
N ARG A 366 5.27 8.48 20.76
CA ARG A 366 5.56 9.53 19.78
C ARG A 366 4.47 10.60 19.69
N TRP A 367 3.20 10.33 20.04
CA TRP A 367 2.06 11.20 19.69
C TRP A 367 1.03 11.31 20.82
N SER A 368 0.74 12.53 21.26
CA SER A 368 -0.21 12.82 22.36
C SER A 368 -1.68 12.89 21.92
N SER A 369 -2.02 13.09 20.64
CA SER A 369 -3.41 13.06 20.15
C SER A 369 -4.02 11.64 20.12
N LEU A 370 -3.19 10.61 19.89
CA LEU A 370 -3.63 9.21 19.88
C LEU A 370 -4.11 8.74 21.26
N ALA A 371 -3.61 9.35 22.34
CA ALA A 371 -4.03 9.00 23.71
C ALA A 371 -5.51 9.36 23.96
N VAL A 372 -5.97 10.54 23.50
CA VAL A 372 -7.39 10.90 23.61
C VAL A 372 -8.24 9.97 22.75
N SER A 373 -7.83 9.72 21.50
CA SER A 373 -8.54 8.80 20.58
C SER A 373 -8.65 7.39 21.15
N PHE A 374 -7.61 6.90 21.79
CA PHE A 374 -7.61 5.60 22.44
C PHE A 374 -8.54 5.58 23.64
N ALA A 375 -8.41 6.56 24.55
CA ALA A 375 -9.21 6.63 25.75
C ALA A 375 -10.70 6.76 25.43
N SER A 376 -11.05 7.65 24.50
CA SER A 376 -12.44 7.82 24.07
C SER A 376 -12.93 6.65 23.23
N GLY A 377 -12.10 6.08 22.34
CA GLY A 377 -12.45 4.92 21.53
C GLY A 377 -12.75 3.69 22.38
N ALA A 378 -11.96 3.43 23.42
CA ALA A 378 -12.18 2.33 24.35
C ALA A 378 -13.50 2.49 25.11
N LEU A 379 -13.78 3.68 25.62
CA LEU A 379 -15.02 3.93 26.39
C LEU A 379 -16.26 4.02 25.50
N ALA A 380 -16.15 4.61 24.31
CA ALA A 380 -17.20 4.61 23.31
C ALA A 380 -17.52 3.18 22.88
N MET A 381 -16.49 2.36 22.62
CA MET A 381 -16.68 0.95 22.29
C MET A 381 -17.45 0.22 23.39
N VAL A 382 -17.15 0.46 24.68
CA VAL A 382 -17.94 -0.14 25.79
C VAL A 382 -19.39 0.32 25.74
N GLU A 383 -19.64 1.63 25.61
CA GLU A 383 -21.01 2.16 25.54
C GLU A 383 -21.78 1.56 24.35
N HIS A 384 -21.12 1.36 23.21
CA HIS A 384 -21.74 0.74 22.02
C HIS A 384 -22.09 -0.74 22.29
N LEU A 385 -21.20 -1.50 22.91
CA LEU A 385 -21.47 -2.88 23.30
C LEU A 385 -22.61 -2.96 24.35
N GLU A 386 -22.60 -2.12 25.38
CA GLU A 386 -23.63 -2.10 26.42
C GLU A 386 -25.01 -1.78 25.85
N ARG A 387 -25.09 -0.82 24.90
CA ARG A 387 -26.33 -0.52 24.16
C ARG A 387 -26.88 -1.72 23.38
N ARG A 388 -26.04 -2.72 23.11
CA ARG A 388 -26.35 -3.94 22.36
C ARG A 388 -26.52 -5.17 23.27
N GLY A 389 -26.57 -4.97 24.58
CA GLY A 389 -26.83 -6.02 25.56
C GLY A 389 -25.59 -6.69 26.14
N TYR A 390 -24.38 -6.20 25.84
CA TYR A 390 -23.18 -6.64 26.53
C TYR A 390 -23.21 -6.17 27.99
N GLN A 391 -22.93 -7.08 28.92
CA GLN A 391 -22.83 -6.74 30.33
C GLN A 391 -21.36 -6.56 30.70
N LEU A 392 -20.96 -5.32 30.99
CA LEU A 392 -19.61 -5.03 31.45
C LEU A 392 -19.42 -5.61 32.85
N ASP A 393 -18.70 -6.72 32.93
CA ASP A 393 -18.35 -7.32 34.21
C ASP A 393 -17.18 -6.59 34.88
N ARG A 394 -16.91 -6.96 36.12
CA ARG A 394 -15.85 -6.34 36.91
C ARG A 394 -14.45 -6.64 36.37
N ARG A 395 -14.21 -7.79 35.75
CA ARG A 395 -12.90 -8.17 35.20
C ARG A 395 -12.58 -7.32 33.97
N ASP A 396 -13.57 -7.13 33.11
CA ASP A 396 -13.51 -6.34 31.91
C ASP A 396 -13.37 -4.84 32.23
N ALA A 397 -14.12 -4.34 33.22
CA ALA A 397 -13.93 -2.99 33.75
C ALA A 397 -12.50 -2.76 34.28
N LEU A 398 -11.99 -3.69 35.12
CA LEU A 398 -10.62 -3.64 35.63
C LEU A 398 -9.59 -3.69 34.49
N MET A 399 -9.83 -4.46 33.44
CA MET A 399 -8.93 -4.55 32.28
C MET A 399 -8.80 -3.19 31.56
N ILE A 400 -9.92 -2.50 31.34
CA ILE A 400 -9.90 -1.14 30.76
C ILE A 400 -9.15 -0.19 31.69
N MET A 401 -9.41 -0.23 33.00
CA MET A 401 -8.69 0.61 33.95
C MET A 401 -7.18 0.29 33.99
N LYS A 402 -6.78 -0.98 33.87
CA LYS A 402 -5.37 -1.42 33.72
C LYS A 402 -4.73 -0.82 32.47
N LEU A 403 -5.44 -0.78 31.34
CA LEU A 403 -4.95 -0.15 30.10
C LEU A 403 -4.70 1.35 30.31
N PHE A 404 -5.64 2.06 30.92
CA PHE A 404 -5.46 3.49 31.21
C PHE A 404 -4.28 3.74 32.16
N ALA A 405 -4.12 2.90 33.19
CA ALA A 405 -2.99 2.99 34.12
C ALA A 405 -1.64 2.70 33.43
N LYS A 406 -1.58 1.63 32.63
CA LYS A 406 -0.38 1.21 31.88
C LYS A 406 0.13 2.35 30.99
N TYR A 407 -0.78 3.05 30.31
CA TYR A 407 -0.44 4.14 29.40
C TYR A 407 -0.46 5.54 30.03
N GLN A 408 -0.59 5.62 31.36
CA GLN A 408 -0.56 6.88 32.11
C GLN A 408 -1.60 7.91 31.60
N LEU A 409 -2.81 7.43 31.28
CA LEU A 409 -3.92 8.24 30.75
C LEU A 409 -4.69 9.02 31.84
N PHE A 410 -4.10 9.17 33.02
CA PHE A 410 -4.63 9.95 34.12
C PHE A 410 -3.69 11.10 34.45
N ALA A 411 -4.24 12.15 35.05
CA ALA A 411 -3.41 13.23 35.56
C ALA A 411 -2.53 12.71 36.73
N LYS A 412 -1.20 12.90 36.68
CA LYS A 412 -0.35 12.70 37.87
C LYS A 412 -0.62 13.84 38.85
N SER A 413 -1.09 13.51 40.05
CA SER A 413 -1.44 14.47 41.11
C SER A 413 -0.24 15.20 41.75
N LEU A 414 0.95 15.16 41.15
CA LEU A 414 2.14 15.79 41.73
C LEU A 414 2.75 16.75 40.71
N ASN A 415 2.48 18.03 40.92
CA ASN A 415 3.21 19.19 40.38
C ASN A 415 3.03 19.58 38.90
N PHE A 416 1.83 19.44 38.32
CA PHE A 416 1.51 20.25 37.13
C PHE A 416 1.04 21.63 37.58
N GLN A 417 1.97 22.59 37.54
CA GLN A 417 1.75 24.00 37.87
C GLN A 417 0.40 24.50 37.35
N LYS A 418 -0.33 25.14 38.26
CA LYS A 418 -1.69 25.68 38.17
C LYS A 418 -2.05 26.60 36.99
N SER A 419 -1.26 26.74 35.90
CA SER A 419 -1.52 27.78 34.90
C SER A 419 -1.22 27.43 33.42
N TRP A 420 -1.10 26.15 33.04
CA TRP A 420 -0.86 25.83 31.62
C TRP A 420 -2.04 26.22 30.71
N TYR A 421 -3.26 26.18 31.25
CA TYR A 421 -4.47 26.60 30.55
C TYR A 421 -4.79 28.10 30.71
N ASP A 422 -4.04 28.83 31.55
CA ASP A 422 -4.13 30.30 31.67
C ASP A 422 -3.14 31.01 30.72
N ASP A 423 -2.29 30.25 30.03
CA ASP A 423 -1.34 30.79 29.05
C ASP A 423 -2.11 31.37 27.84
N GLU A 424 -1.95 32.66 27.58
CA GLU A 424 -2.70 33.39 26.54
C GLU A 424 -2.62 32.72 25.16
N LYS A 425 -1.45 32.17 24.81
CA LYS A 425 -1.26 31.49 23.51
C LYS A 425 -2.01 30.18 23.45
N PHE A 426 -2.10 29.46 24.56
CA PHE A 426 -2.92 28.28 24.67
C PHE A 426 -4.41 28.65 24.60
N VAL A 427 -4.86 29.61 25.40
CA VAL A 427 -6.27 30.03 25.48
C VAL A 427 -6.81 30.46 24.13
N SER A 428 -6.09 31.33 23.42
CA SER A 428 -6.50 31.79 22.09
C SER A 428 -6.73 30.60 21.14
N LYS A 429 -5.77 29.66 21.05
CA LYS A 429 -5.90 28.48 20.20
C LYS A 429 -6.99 27.52 20.66
N ALA A 430 -7.15 27.35 21.96
CA ALA A 430 -8.13 26.42 22.53
C ALA A 430 -9.57 26.89 22.29
N LYS A 431 -9.81 28.21 22.28
CA LYS A 431 -11.12 28.81 21.93
C LYS A 431 -11.49 28.55 20.46
N ASP A 432 -10.51 28.54 19.56
CA ASP A 432 -10.72 28.27 18.14
C ASP A 432 -10.95 26.79 17.82
N ILE A 433 -10.52 25.88 18.70
CA ILE A 433 -10.68 24.45 18.53
C ILE A 433 -12.06 24.03 19.03
N LYS A 434 -13.01 23.86 18.10
CA LYS A 434 -14.35 23.33 18.39
C LYS A 434 -14.35 21.80 18.48
N ILE A 435 -14.85 21.28 19.61
CA ILE A 435 -15.07 19.85 19.84
C ILE A 435 -16.38 19.46 19.18
N ILE A 436 -17.47 20.07 19.66
CA ILE A 436 -18.77 20.14 19.00
C ILE A 436 -19.07 21.61 18.65
N GLN A 437 -20.18 21.89 17.97
CA GLN A 437 -20.51 23.26 17.55
C GLN A 437 -20.59 24.24 18.73
N SER A 438 -21.14 23.80 19.87
CA SER A 438 -21.38 24.63 21.05
C SER A 438 -20.21 24.71 22.03
N ILE A 439 -19.25 23.78 21.99
CA ILE A 439 -18.18 23.65 23.02
C ILE A 439 -16.81 23.71 22.37
N SER A 440 -15.99 24.68 22.77
CA SER A 440 -14.57 24.73 22.43
C SER A 440 -13.73 23.86 23.36
N LEU A 441 -12.50 23.59 22.97
CA LEU A 441 -11.53 22.92 23.82
C LEU A 441 -11.27 23.72 25.11
N TYR A 442 -11.25 25.04 25.03
CA TYR A 442 -11.12 25.90 26.21
C TYR A 442 -12.29 25.69 27.18
N ASP A 443 -13.52 25.75 26.67
CA ASP A 443 -14.73 25.55 27.50
C ASP A 443 -14.69 24.17 28.18
N LEU A 444 -14.35 23.12 27.42
CA LEU A 444 -14.29 21.77 27.95
C LEU A 444 -13.28 21.61 29.09
N ILE A 445 -12.10 22.24 28.97
CA ILE A 445 -11.06 22.15 30.00
C ILE A 445 -11.58 22.70 31.33
N GLN A 446 -12.39 23.77 31.28
CA GLN A 446 -12.96 24.45 32.45
C GLN A 446 -14.17 23.74 33.06
N LEU A 447 -14.96 23.01 32.27
CA LEU A 447 -16.14 22.29 32.77
C LEU A 447 -15.81 21.29 33.88
N GLN A 448 -16.67 21.16 34.88
CA GLN A 448 -16.53 20.06 35.84
C GLN A 448 -16.75 18.71 35.13
N PRO A 449 -16.11 17.61 35.55
CA PRO A 449 -16.26 16.31 34.88
C PRO A 449 -17.71 15.85 34.73
N ARG A 450 -18.56 16.10 35.74
CA ARG A 450 -20.00 15.79 35.68
C ARG A 450 -20.75 16.62 34.63
N GLU A 451 -20.42 17.90 34.50
CA GLU A 451 -21.03 18.79 33.50
C GLU A 451 -20.58 18.43 32.09
N ALA A 452 -19.29 18.12 31.91
CA ALA A 452 -18.74 17.65 30.65
C ALA A 452 -19.43 16.35 30.20
N ALA A 453 -19.61 15.39 31.11
CA ALA A 453 -20.28 14.12 30.83
C ALA A 453 -21.79 14.25 30.51
N ARG A 454 -22.44 15.37 30.87
CA ARG A 454 -23.82 15.69 30.46
C ARG A 454 -23.89 16.29 29.06
N GLN A 455 -22.81 16.92 28.60
CA GLN A 455 -22.78 17.67 27.34
C GLN A 455 -22.06 16.94 26.20
N LEU A 456 -21.20 15.97 26.53
CA LEU A 456 -20.38 15.24 25.56
C LEU A 456 -20.44 13.74 25.82
N THR A 457 -20.62 12.99 24.74
CA THR A 457 -20.53 11.51 24.70
C THR A 457 -19.10 11.07 24.46
N TYR A 458 -18.75 9.80 24.75
CA TYR A 458 -17.44 9.28 24.36
C TYR A 458 -17.20 9.34 22.85
N GLN A 459 -18.26 9.18 22.05
CA GLN A 459 -18.19 9.32 20.60
C GLN A 459 -17.79 10.75 20.18
N ASP A 460 -18.28 11.78 20.87
CA ASP A 460 -17.88 13.17 20.59
C ASP A 460 -16.37 13.37 20.82
N TYR A 461 -15.83 12.82 21.92
CA TYR A 461 -14.40 12.83 22.19
C TYR A 461 -13.61 12.03 21.14
N PHE A 462 -14.13 10.89 20.69
CA PHE A 462 -13.52 10.04 19.66
C PHE A 462 -13.44 10.77 18.31
N ASN A 463 -14.57 11.28 17.81
CA ASN A 463 -14.64 12.07 16.59
C ASN A 463 -13.72 13.30 16.65
N PHE A 464 -13.71 13.99 17.79
CA PHE A 464 -12.81 15.12 18.01
C PHE A 464 -11.33 14.72 17.91
N ALA A 465 -10.92 13.63 18.54
CA ALA A 465 -9.53 13.19 18.54
C ALA A 465 -9.03 12.79 17.14
N ARG A 466 -9.92 12.21 16.30
CA ARG A 466 -9.62 11.81 14.91
C ARG A 466 -9.57 12.98 13.93
N SER A 467 -10.23 14.11 14.25
CA SER A 467 -10.34 15.28 13.35
C SER A 467 -9.04 16.07 13.13
N GLU A 468 -7.90 15.61 13.65
CA GLU A 468 -6.58 16.28 13.67
C GLU A 468 -6.56 17.69 14.31
N LYS A 469 -7.69 18.19 14.82
CA LYS A 469 -7.82 19.53 15.43
C LYS A 469 -6.88 19.71 16.62
N LEU A 470 -6.64 18.67 17.42
CA LEU A 470 -5.65 18.69 18.51
C LEU A 470 -4.21 18.95 18.00
N GLY A 471 -3.90 18.52 16.78
CA GLY A 471 -2.61 18.79 16.13
C GLY A 471 -2.34 20.28 15.92
N LYS A 472 -3.37 21.13 15.87
CA LYS A 472 -3.24 22.60 15.78
C LYS A 472 -2.56 23.21 17.01
N LEU A 473 -2.65 22.54 18.17
CA LEU A 473 -1.89 22.90 19.38
C LEU A 473 -0.40 22.59 19.22
N GLY A 474 -0.05 21.59 18.40
CA GLY A 474 1.28 21.02 18.23
C GLY A 474 2.11 21.57 17.06
N LYS A 475 1.60 22.52 16.26
CA LYS A 475 2.37 23.31 15.26
C LYS A 475 3.37 24.30 15.90
N LEU A 476 3.60 24.15 17.20
CA LEU A 476 4.57 24.90 17.98
C LEU A 476 5.84 24.04 18.16
N ASN A 477 7.00 24.69 18.39
CA ASN A 477 8.30 24.06 18.61
C ASN A 477 8.26 22.93 19.68
N LYS A 478 9.33 22.13 19.79
CA LYS A 478 9.43 20.98 20.72
C LYS A 478 9.07 21.35 22.17
N ILE A 479 9.37 22.58 22.59
CA ILE A 479 9.12 23.13 23.93
C ILE A 479 7.60 23.27 24.20
N SER A 480 6.82 23.73 23.23
CA SER A 480 5.37 23.88 23.39
C SER A 480 4.60 22.56 23.41
N ARG A 481 5.11 21.49 22.77
CA ARG A 481 4.51 20.14 22.86
C ARG A 481 4.57 19.58 24.27
N THR A 482 5.71 19.74 24.94
CA THR A 482 5.87 19.35 26.36
C THR A 482 5.11 20.28 27.30
N ARG A 483 5.02 21.57 26.99
CA ARG A 483 4.40 22.58 27.86
C ARG A 483 2.86 22.55 27.84
N PHE A 484 2.22 22.32 26.69
CA PHE A 484 0.76 22.46 26.55
C PHE A 484 0.04 21.18 26.15
N VAL A 485 0.58 20.44 25.18
CA VAL A 485 -0.16 19.33 24.56
C VAL A 485 -0.26 18.14 25.50
N ARG A 486 0.84 17.75 26.15
CA ARG A 486 0.84 16.63 27.11
C ARG A 486 -0.08 16.86 28.32
N PRO A 487 -0.01 18.02 29.03
CA PRO A 487 -0.94 18.31 30.12
C PRO A 487 -2.40 18.36 29.67
N CYS A 488 -2.67 18.99 28.52
CA CYS A 488 -4.02 19.06 27.96
C CYS A 488 -4.60 17.66 27.69
N VAL A 489 -3.82 16.79 27.05
CA VAL A 489 -4.23 15.41 26.76
C VAL A 489 -4.49 14.62 28.03
N ALA A 490 -3.61 14.70 29.04
CA ALA A 490 -3.82 14.02 30.31
C ALA A 490 -5.09 14.53 31.02
N HIS A 491 -5.32 15.85 31.01
CA HIS A 491 -6.52 16.47 31.59
C HIS A 491 -7.80 16.03 30.87
N LEU A 492 -7.78 15.95 29.53
CA LEU A 492 -8.90 15.44 28.74
C LEU A 492 -9.17 13.97 29.06
N CYS A 493 -8.13 13.14 29.14
CA CYS A 493 -8.26 11.71 29.45
C CYS A 493 -8.80 11.49 30.87
N GLU A 494 -8.32 12.25 31.87
CA GLU A 494 -8.85 12.24 33.24
C GLU A 494 -10.34 12.61 33.24
N LYS A 495 -10.69 13.72 32.58
CA LYS A 495 -12.05 14.25 32.55
C LYS A 495 -13.03 13.30 31.86
N LEU A 496 -12.67 12.77 30.69
CA LEU A 496 -13.54 11.86 29.95
C LEU A 496 -13.71 10.53 30.70
N SER A 497 -12.63 9.96 31.24
CA SER A 497 -12.73 8.66 31.92
C SER A 497 -13.41 8.73 33.28
N ARG A 498 -13.59 9.92 33.85
CA ARG A 498 -14.13 10.12 35.18
C ARG A 498 -15.45 9.38 35.45
N LYS A 499 -16.43 9.52 34.55
CA LYS A 499 -17.75 8.88 34.69
C LYS A 499 -17.62 7.35 34.78
N PHE A 500 -16.80 6.76 33.91
CA PHE A 500 -16.54 5.33 33.89
C PHE A 500 -15.85 4.86 35.17
N PHE A 501 -14.82 5.58 35.63
CA PHE A 501 -14.07 5.21 36.83
C PHE A 501 -14.91 5.28 38.10
N LEU A 502 -15.76 6.31 38.23
CA LEU A 502 -16.69 6.43 39.34
C LEU A 502 -17.70 5.28 39.34
N ARG A 503 -18.30 4.99 38.18
CA ARG A 503 -19.24 3.87 38.01
C ARG A 503 -18.60 2.53 38.41
N CYS A 504 -17.34 2.29 38.08
CA CYS A 504 -16.65 1.04 38.42
C CYS A 504 -16.23 0.98 39.91
N ALA A 505 -15.89 2.12 40.49
CA ALA A 505 -15.32 2.19 41.84
C ALA A 505 -16.37 2.21 42.94
N ILE A 506 -17.59 2.72 42.70
CA ILE A 506 -18.62 2.82 43.73
C ILE A 506 -18.96 1.45 44.34
N ASP A 507 -19.19 0.43 43.50
CA ASP A 507 -19.50 -0.93 43.98
C ASP A 507 -18.32 -1.53 44.75
N SER A 508 -17.09 -1.32 44.23
CA SER A 508 -15.88 -1.79 44.90
C SER A 508 -15.65 -1.11 46.25
N PHE A 509 -16.00 0.17 46.38
CA PHE A 509 -15.89 0.94 47.61
C PHE A 509 -16.95 0.51 48.64
N MET A 510 -18.20 0.33 48.20
CA MET A 510 -19.28 -0.17 49.05
C MET A 510 -18.95 -1.55 49.63
N ASP A 511 -18.41 -2.45 48.79
CA ASP A 511 -17.93 -3.76 49.21
C ASP A 511 -16.83 -3.67 50.28
N LEU A 512 -15.78 -2.88 50.02
CA LEU A 512 -14.62 -2.72 50.92
C LEU A 512 -14.99 -2.07 52.26
N THR A 513 -16.03 -1.24 52.26
CA THR A 513 -16.57 -0.63 53.49
C THR A 513 -17.62 -1.51 54.16
N HIS A 514 -17.90 -2.70 53.61
CA HIS A 514 -18.96 -3.61 54.06
C HIS A 514 -20.31 -2.89 54.21
N TYR A 515 -20.63 -1.98 53.27
CA TYR A 515 -21.86 -1.19 53.26
C TYR A 515 -22.11 -0.38 54.55
N ARG A 516 -21.06 -0.06 55.32
CA ARG A 516 -21.18 0.70 56.58
C ARG A 516 -21.55 2.18 56.36
N LEU A 517 -21.40 2.68 55.14
CA LEU A 517 -21.75 4.04 54.76
C LEU A 517 -23.02 4.04 53.88
N PRO A 518 -23.96 4.99 54.07
CA PRO A 518 -25.06 5.20 53.13
C PRO A 518 -24.55 5.50 51.72
N ILE A 519 -25.29 5.07 50.69
CA ILE A 519 -24.92 5.26 49.27
C ILE A 519 -24.55 6.73 48.97
N LEU A 520 -25.35 7.67 49.45
CA LEU A 520 -25.10 9.11 49.30
C LEU A 520 -23.75 9.56 49.91
N CYS A 521 -23.38 9.04 51.07
CA CYS A 521 -22.10 9.35 51.72
C CYS A 521 -20.92 8.76 50.95
N SER A 522 -21.09 7.53 50.44
CA SER A 522 -20.10 6.87 49.60
C SER A 522 -19.89 7.61 48.29
N ASP A 523 -20.98 8.02 47.62
CA ASP A 523 -20.95 8.83 46.39
C ASP A 523 -20.20 10.15 46.61
N MET A 524 -20.51 10.87 47.68
CA MET A 524 -19.83 12.13 48.02
C MET A 524 -18.34 11.93 48.31
N THR A 525 -17.98 10.80 48.93
CA THR A 525 -16.60 10.48 49.28
C THR A 525 -15.79 10.15 48.04
N ILE A 526 -16.28 9.25 47.19
CA ILE A 526 -15.54 8.84 45.98
C ILE A 526 -15.49 9.95 44.93
N GLU A 527 -16.44 10.88 44.92
CA GLU A 527 -16.47 12.00 43.99
C GLU A 527 -15.26 12.94 44.14
N GLN A 528 -14.63 12.98 45.32
CA GLN A 528 -13.45 13.83 45.58
C GLN A 528 -12.12 13.17 45.20
N LEU A 529 -12.11 11.86 44.95
CA LEU A 529 -10.89 11.08 44.68
C LEU A 529 -10.39 11.28 43.25
N THR A 530 -9.13 11.02 42.91
CA THR A 530 -8.66 11.05 41.50
C THR A 530 -9.00 9.75 40.77
N ASN A 531 -8.94 9.70 39.42
CA ASN A 531 -9.15 8.42 38.72
C ASN A 531 -8.11 7.36 39.11
N LYS A 532 -6.90 7.80 39.49
CA LYS A 532 -5.88 6.93 40.06
C LYS A 532 -6.35 6.29 41.38
N ASP A 533 -6.95 7.07 42.27
CA ASP A 533 -7.46 6.57 43.55
C ASP A 533 -8.65 5.62 43.33
N LEU A 534 -9.57 5.96 42.44
CA LEU A 534 -10.70 5.10 42.04
C LEU A 534 -10.20 3.76 41.48
N TRP A 535 -9.15 3.79 40.67
CA TRP A 535 -8.47 2.60 40.19
C TRP A 535 -7.88 1.74 41.33
N HIS A 536 -7.22 2.36 42.30
CA HIS A 536 -6.66 1.65 43.46
C HIS A 536 -7.75 1.00 44.32
N ILE A 537 -8.92 1.63 44.47
CA ILE A 537 -10.09 1.04 45.15
C ILE A 537 -10.53 -0.25 44.44
N CYS A 538 -10.72 -0.21 43.12
CA CYS A 538 -11.12 -1.39 42.34
C CYS A 538 -10.09 -2.54 42.45
N LEU A 539 -8.80 -2.20 42.44
CA LEU A 539 -7.69 -3.16 42.62
C LEU A 539 -7.66 -3.79 44.02
N ALA A 540 -7.86 -3.00 45.08
CA ALA A 540 -7.80 -3.48 46.45
C ALA A 540 -8.84 -4.58 46.68
N ARG A 541 -10.06 -4.36 46.18
CA ARG A 541 -11.14 -5.34 46.24
C ARG A 541 -10.85 -6.60 45.39
N GLU A 542 -10.10 -6.49 44.28
CA GLU A 542 -9.73 -7.67 43.46
C GLU A 542 -8.80 -8.61 44.24
N LYS A 543 -7.92 -8.04 45.08
CA LYS A 543 -7.02 -8.81 45.94
C LYS A 543 -7.76 -9.49 47.09
N GLU A 544 -8.72 -8.81 47.71
CA GLU A 544 -9.55 -9.39 48.77
C GLU A 544 -10.38 -10.57 48.27
N SER A 545 -10.91 -10.52 47.03
CA SER A 545 -11.64 -11.65 46.44
C SER A 545 -10.80 -12.89 46.08
N LYS A 546 -9.47 -12.81 46.19
CA LYS A 546 -8.52 -13.91 45.90
C LYS A 546 -7.89 -14.53 47.16
N LEU A 547 -8.14 -13.91 48.32
CA LEU A 547 -7.83 -14.42 49.65
C LEU A 547 -9.05 -15.18 50.17
#